data_AF-A0A2M6YTH8-F1
#
_entry.id   AF-A0A2M6YTH8-F1
#
_cell.length_a   1.000
_cell.length_b   1.000
_cell.length_c   1.000
_cell.angle_alpha   90.00
_cell.angle_beta   90.00
_cell.angle_gamma   90.00
#
_symmetry.space_group_name_H-M   'P 1'
#
loop_
_entity.id
_entity.type
_entity.pdbx_description
1 polymer ?
#
loop_
_entity_poly.entity_id
_entity_poly.type
_entity_poly.pdbx_seq_one_letter_code
_entity_poly.pdbx_strand_id
1 'polypeptide(L)'
;MFYICSNCGFGSGSWIGKCPDCGGWNTLKEKPEFAKASSGKKGEAVKKITITSLSKIKSPTKSRLSTGIFEFDRVLGGGVVPGEVILLTGQPGIGKSTLVLQAFQNKKVLYISGEESAEQVKNRAERLSVN
;
A
#
# COMPACT_ATOMS: atom_id res chain seq x y z
N MET A 1 0.19 -0.77 28.85
CA MET A 1 -0.12 -0.11 30.14
C MET A 1 -0.20 1.39 29.87
N PHE A 2 -1.20 2.10 30.39
CA PHE A 2 -1.35 3.55 30.20
C PHE A 2 -1.25 4.24 31.57
N TYR A 3 -0.51 5.35 31.63
CA TYR A 3 -0.23 6.10 32.84
C TYR A 3 -0.82 7.50 32.71
N ILE A 4 -1.46 7.99 33.76
CA ILE A 4 -2.06 9.33 33.80
C ILE A 4 -1.49 10.11 34.98
N CYS A 5 -1.05 11.34 34.73
CA CYS A 5 -0.58 12.25 35.77
C CYS A 5 -1.76 12.68 36.65
N SER A 6 -1.66 12.48 37.96
CA SER A 6 -2.70 12.89 38.92
C SER A 6 -2.83 14.41 39.07
N ASN A 7 -1.83 15.19 38.63
CA ASN A 7 -1.79 16.63 38.82
C ASN A 7 -2.31 17.42 37.61
N CYS A 8 -1.99 16.98 36.39
CA CYS A 8 -2.39 17.68 35.16
C CYS A 8 -3.16 16.82 34.14
N GLY A 9 -3.32 15.51 34.39
CA GLY A 9 -4.05 14.62 33.49
C GLY A 9 -3.25 14.14 32.26
N PHE A 10 -1.98 14.50 32.13
CA PHE A 10 -1.11 14.02 31.04
C PHE A 10 -1.06 12.48 30.97
N GLY A 11 -1.23 11.93 29.77
CA GLY A 11 -1.26 10.48 29.49
C GLY A 11 0.01 9.98 28.80
N SER A 12 0.52 8.82 29.20
CA SER A 12 1.69 8.16 28.59
C SER A 12 1.49 6.64 28.44
N GLY A 13 2.00 6.07 27.35
CA GLY A 13 2.02 4.62 27.11
C GLY A 13 3.14 3.86 27.85
N SER A 14 4.00 4.57 28.59
CA SER A 14 5.08 3.99 29.39
C SER A 14 5.38 4.82 30.63
N TRP A 15 5.97 4.20 31.66
CA TRP A 15 6.40 4.91 32.86
C TRP A 15 7.67 5.70 32.61
N ILE A 16 7.60 7.02 32.82
CA ILE A 16 8.71 7.95 32.56
C ILE A 16 9.18 8.68 33.83
N GLY A 17 8.64 8.33 35.01
CA GLY A 17 9.05 8.85 36.33
C GLY A 17 8.67 10.31 36.64
N LYS A 18 8.90 11.22 35.68
CA LYS A 18 8.56 12.64 35.75
C LYS A 18 7.53 13.00 34.69
N CYS A 19 6.47 13.70 35.08
CA CYS A 19 5.49 14.21 34.13
C CYS A 19 6.13 15.31 33.25
N PRO A 20 6.10 15.18 31.91
CA PRO A 20 6.69 16.16 31.00
C PRO A 20 5.92 17.48 30.97
N ASP A 21 4.63 17.43 31.30
CA ASP A 21 3.73 18.59 31.24
C ASP A 21 3.79 19.44 32.52
N CYS A 22 3.49 18.86 33.69
CA CYS A 22 3.52 19.61 34.97
C CYS A 22 4.85 19.51 35.74
N GLY A 23 5.84 18.77 35.24
CA GLY A 23 7.16 18.61 35.89
C GLY A 23 7.16 17.80 37.19
N GLY A 24 6.02 17.27 37.64
CA GLY A 24 5.88 16.53 38.90
C GLY A 24 6.53 15.15 38.84
N TRP A 25 7.24 14.78 39.91
CA TRP A 25 7.81 13.45 40.09
C TRP A 25 6.80 12.51 40.74
N ASN A 26 6.78 11.24 40.33
CA ASN A 26 5.89 10.20 40.89
C ASN A 26 4.39 10.55 40.84
N THR A 27 3.99 11.48 39.98
CA THR A 27 2.58 11.88 39.79
C THR A 27 1.86 11.03 38.75
N LEU A 28 2.60 10.33 37.90
CA LEU A 28 2.03 9.36 36.96
C LEU A 28 1.47 8.20 37.78
N LYS A 29 0.22 7.81 37.53
CA LYS A 29 -0.40 6.62 38.12
C LYS A 29 -0.89 5.73 37.00
N GLU A 30 -0.71 4.42 37.18
CA GLU A 30 -1.24 3.45 36.23
C GLU A 30 -2.78 3.50 36.25
N LYS A 31 -3.40 3.67 35.08
CA LYS A 31 -4.84 3.52 34.91
C LYS A 31 -5.12 2.32 34.02
N PRO A 32 -5.36 1.12 34.59
CA PRO A 32 -5.60 -0.10 33.82
C PRO A 32 -6.91 -0.05 33.00
N GLU A 33 -7.82 0.87 33.31
CA GLU A 33 -9.08 1.06 32.56
C GLU A 33 -8.84 1.55 31.11
N PHE A 34 -7.81 2.35 30.87
CA PHE A 34 -7.43 2.77 29.50
C PHE A 34 -6.73 1.67 28.72
N ALA A 35 -6.24 0.61 29.38
CA ALA A 35 -5.73 -0.58 28.71
C ALA A 35 -6.85 -1.48 28.18
N LYS A 36 -8.11 -1.27 28.61
CA LYS A 36 -9.28 -2.07 28.20
C LYS A 36 -10.11 -1.46 27.07
N ALA A 37 -9.65 -0.37 26.44
CA ALA A 37 -10.28 0.22 25.25
C ALA A 37 -9.81 -0.41 23.93
N SER A 38 -9.12 -1.55 23.98
CA SER A 38 -9.13 -2.49 22.87
C SER A 38 -9.86 -3.73 23.33
N SER A 39 -11.08 -3.93 22.84
CA SER A 39 -11.60 -5.27 22.61
C SER A 39 -10.58 -5.96 21.70
N GLY A 40 -9.53 -6.50 22.30
CA GLY A 40 -8.48 -7.20 21.60
C GLY A 40 -9.15 -8.27 20.79
N LYS A 41 -9.18 -8.10 19.45
CA LYS A 41 -9.30 -9.24 18.56
C LYS A 41 -8.31 -10.25 19.11
N LYS A 42 -8.81 -11.41 19.55
CA LYS A 42 -7.99 -12.57 19.92
C LYS A 42 -6.83 -12.58 18.93
N GLY A 43 -5.60 -12.40 19.43
CA GLY A 43 -4.42 -12.34 18.57
C GLY A 43 -4.55 -13.44 17.54
N GLU A 44 -4.51 -13.08 16.26
CA GLU A 44 -4.60 -14.07 15.19
C GLU A 44 -3.65 -15.20 15.55
N ALA A 45 -4.20 -16.41 15.67
CA ALA A 45 -3.39 -17.58 15.93
C ALA A 45 -2.23 -17.55 14.93
N VAL A 46 -1.00 -17.49 15.44
CA VAL A 46 0.20 -17.52 14.60
C VAL A 46 0.02 -18.72 13.69
N LYS A 47 -0.16 -18.45 12.39
CA LYS A 47 -0.49 -19.48 11.41
C LYS A 47 0.62 -20.53 11.51
N LYS A 48 0.27 -21.76 11.93
CA LYS A 48 1.22 -22.87 12.02
C LYS A 48 1.93 -22.97 10.66
N ILE A 49 3.24 -22.72 10.66
CA ILE A 49 4.06 -22.83 9.45
C ILE A 49 4.03 -24.30 9.05
N THR A 50 3.40 -24.60 7.92
CA THR A 50 3.28 -25.95 7.37
C THR A 50 4.35 -26.11 6.31
N ILE A 51 5.32 -27.00 6.57
CA ILE A 51 6.33 -27.37 5.58
C ILE A 51 5.62 -28.15 4.47
N THR A 52 5.61 -27.59 3.26
CA THR A 52 4.95 -28.18 2.10
C THR A 52 5.99 -28.43 1.02
N SER A 53 6.02 -29.64 0.47
CA SER A 53 6.86 -29.97 -0.68
C SER A 53 6.47 -29.12 -1.89
N LEU A 54 7.45 -28.60 -2.62
CA LEU A 54 7.23 -27.83 -3.85
C LEU A 54 6.38 -28.60 -4.87
N SER A 55 6.52 -29.93 -4.93
CA SER A 55 5.72 -30.80 -5.81
C SER A 55 4.21 -30.78 -5.52
N LYS A 56 3.80 -30.35 -4.32
CA LYS A 56 2.39 -30.22 -3.92
C LYS A 56 1.84 -28.81 -4.13
N ILE A 57 2.68 -27.85 -4.52
CA ILE A 57 2.27 -26.46 -4.78
C ILE A 57 1.71 -26.40 -6.20
N LYS A 58 0.42 -26.09 -6.32
CA LYS A 58 -0.21 -25.83 -7.62
C LYS A 58 0.29 -24.51 -8.19
N SER A 59 0.61 -24.47 -9.47
CA SER A 59 0.91 -23.23 -10.17
C SER A 59 -0.29 -22.29 -10.06
N PRO A 60 -0.07 -21.01 -9.70
CA PRO A 60 -1.17 -20.05 -9.63
C PRO A 60 -1.71 -19.78 -11.04
N THR A 61 -2.91 -20.27 -11.32
CA THR A 61 -3.68 -19.90 -12.51
C THR A 61 -4.37 -18.56 -12.26
N LYS A 62 -3.58 -17.48 -12.25
CA LYS A 62 -4.16 -16.13 -12.27
C LYS A 62 -4.52 -15.77 -13.71
N SER A 63 -5.74 -15.30 -13.92
CA SER A 63 -6.17 -14.76 -15.21
C SER A 63 -5.35 -13.51 -15.53
N ARG A 64 -4.57 -13.55 -16.61
CA ARG A 64 -3.81 -12.40 -17.10
C ARG A 64 -4.70 -11.48 -17.94
N LEU A 65 -4.49 -10.19 -17.79
CA LEU A 65 -5.12 -9.15 -18.58
C LEU A 65 -4.16 -8.75 -19.70
N SER A 66 -4.49 -9.14 -20.93
CA SER A 66 -3.77 -8.63 -22.11
C SER A 66 -3.96 -7.11 -22.23
N THR A 67 -2.87 -6.43 -22.58
CA THR A 67 -2.82 -5.00 -22.91
C THR A 67 -3.15 -4.73 -24.38
N GLY A 68 -3.15 -5.77 -25.22
CA GLY A 68 -3.32 -5.66 -26.67
C GLY A 68 -2.03 -5.28 -27.42
N ILE A 69 -0.94 -4.98 -26.71
CA ILE A 69 0.39 -4.75 -27.28
C ILE A 69 1.20 -6.03 -27.12
N PHE A 70 1.39 -6.78 -28.20
CA PHE A 70 2.02 -8.11 -28.17
C PHE A 70 3.38 -8.13 -27.46
N GLU A 71 4.30 -7.23 -27.83
CA GLU A 71 5.64 -7.21 -27.23
C GLU A 71 5.61 -6.81 -25.75
N PHE A 72 4.67 -5.95 -25.35
CA PHE A 72 4.52 -5.58 -23.95
C PHE A 72 3.96 -6.74 -23.13
N ASP A 73 2.93 -7.42 -23.64
CA ASP A 73 2.39 -8.63 -23.01
C ASP A 73 3.44 -9.74 -22.92
N ARG A 74 4.28 -9.91 -23.95
CA ARG A 74 5.40 -10.85 -23.96
C ARG A 74 6.39 -10.56 -22.83
N VAL A 75 6.78 -9.30 -22.65
CA VAL A 75 7.67 -8.89 -21.54
C VAL A 75 7.03 -9.16 -20.17
N LEU A 76 5.71 -9.00 -20.06
CA LEU A 76 4.96 -9.29 -18.82
C LEU A 76 4.65 -10.78 -18.60
N GLY A 77 5.08 -11.67 -19.51
CA GLY A 77 4.81 -13.10 -19.42
C GLY A 77 3.38 -13.49 -19.80
N GLY A 78 2.80 -12.78 -20.76
CA GLY A 78 1.44 -12.99 -21.29
C GLY A 78 0.40 -11.96 -20.81
N GLY A 79 0.83 -10.80 -20.31
CA GLY A 79 -0.04 -9.72 -19.83
C GLY A 79 -0.08 -9.58 -18.30
N VAL A 80 -0.86 -8.61 -17.83
CA VAL A 80 -0.87 -8.11 -16.45
C VAL A 80 -1.64 -9.04 -15.51
N VAL A 81 -1.09 -9.36 -14.36
CA VAL A 81 -1.71 -10.16 -13.31
C VAL A 81 -2.47 -9.26 -12.32
N PRO A 82 -3.75 -9.52 -12.01
CA PRO A 82 -4.47 -8.76 -10.99
C PRO A 82 -3.77 -8.78 -9.62
N GLY A 83 -3.64 -7.59 -9.03
CA GLY A 83 -3.00 -7.38 -7.73
C GLY A 83 -1.47 -7.38 -7.75
N GLU A 84 -0.85 -7.22 -8.93
CA GLU A 84 0.60 -7.02 -9.04
C GLU A 84 0.98 -5.54 -9.12
N VAL A 85 2.25 -5.24 -8.87
CA VAL A 85 2.84 -3.90 -9.04
C VAL A 85 3.93 -4.01 -10.10
N ILE A 86 3.81 -3.19 -11.15
CA ILE A 86 4.79 -3.12 -12.24
C ILE A 86 5.50 -1.78 -12.16
N LEU A 87 6.85 -1.81 -12.15
CA LEU A 87 7.67 -0.61 -12.24
C LEU A 87 8.21 -0.48 -13.68
N LEU A 88 7.81 0.59 -14.37
CA LEU A 88 8.31 0.91 -15.70
C LEU A 88 9.41 1.98 -15.61
N THR A 89 10.66 1.59 -15.83
CA THR A 89 11.83 2.49 -15.78
C THR A 89 12.38 2.82 -17.15
N GLY A 90 13.00 4.00 -17.29
CA GLY A 90 13.67 4.41 -18.51
C GLY A 90 13.97 5.90 -18.52
N GLN A 91 14.84 6.34 -19.43
CA GLN A 91 15.22 7.75 -19.56
C GLN A 91 13.99 8.67 -19.74
N PRO A 92 14.07 9.95 -19.30
CA PRO A 92 13.06 10.94 -19.64
C PRO A 92 12.84 10.99 -21.16
N GLY A 93 11.58 11.09 -21.60
CA GLY A 93 11.25 11.16 -23.03
C GLY A 93 11.22 9.82 -23.80
N ILE A 94 11.61 8.68 -23.20
CA ILE A 94 11.60 7.36 -23.89
C ILE A 94 10.18 6.82 -24.19
N GLY A 95 9.13 7.53 -23.78
CA GLY A 95 7.74 7.15 -24.08
C GLY A 95 7.06 6.26 -23.03
N LYS A 96 7.50 6.28 -21.76
CA LYS A 96 6.86 5.50 -20.67
C LYS A 96 5.36 5.82 -20.53
N SER A 97 5.03 7.09 -20.37
CA SER A 97 3.64 7.56 -20.22
C SER A 97 2.82 7.24 -21.48
N THR A 98 3.42 7.39 -22.66
CA THR A 98 2.84 7.03 -23.96
C THR A 98 2.48 5.54 -24.02
N LEU A 99 3.41 4.66 -23.64
CA LEU A 99 3.19 3.21 -23.63
C LEU A 99 2.06 2.84 -22.66
N VAL A 100 2.03 3.44 -21.46
CA VAL A 100 0.99 3.17 -20.46
C VAL A 100 -0.39 3.60 -20.97
N LEU A 101 -0.51 4.78 -21.58
CA LEU A 101 -1.78 5.24 -22.17
C LEU A 101 -2.29 4.26 -23.24
N GLN A 102 -1.40 3.79 -24.13
CA GLN A 102 -1.78 2.84 -25.18
C GLN A 102 -2.11 1.44 -24.66
N ALA A 103 -1.33 0.93 -23.69
CA ALA A 103 -1.48 -0.42 -23.16
C ALA A 103 -2.82 -0.64 -22.42
N PHE A 104 -3.41 0.43 -21.90
CA PHE A 104 -4.60 0.34 -21.06
C PHE A 104 -5.83 1.07 -21.61
N GLN A 105 -5.77 1.59 -22.84
CA GLN A 105 -6.86 2.34 -23.49
C GLN A 105 -8.23 1.61 -23.52
N ASN A 106 -8.21 0.27 -23.60
CA ASN A 106 -9.42 -0.56 -23.70
C ASN A 106 -9.86 -1.15 -22.35
N LYS A 107 -9.42 -0.55 -21.24
CA LYS A 107 -9.68 -1.03 -19.87
C LYS A 107 -10.23 0.11 -19.03
N LYS A 108 -10.99 -0.24 -17.97
CA LYS A 108 -11.40 0.73 -16.95
C LYS A 108 -10.19 1.06 -16.07
N VAL A 109 -9.63 2.26 -16.24
CA VAL A 109 -8.35 2.66 -15.64
C VAL A 109 -8.51 3.99 -14.90
N LEU A 110 -7.78 4.14 -13.79
CA LEU A 110 -7.56 5.42 -13.13
C LEU A 110 -6.10 5.82 -13.38
N TYR A 111 -5.89 6.85 -14.21
CA TYR A 111 -4.57 7.40 -14.47
C TYR A 111 -4.31 8.56 -13.51
N ILE A 112 -3.26 8.44 -12.68
CA ILE A 112 -2.88 9.47 -11.71
C ILE A 112 -1.50 10.00 -12.10
N SER A 113 -1.37 11.31 -12.24
CA SER A 113 -0.11 12.00 -12.51
C SER A 113 0.08 13.20 -11.59
N GLY A 114 1.30 13.41 -11.12
CA GLY A 114 1.74 14.65 -10.48
C GLY A 114 2.73 15.46 -11.33
N GLU A 115 3.14 14.93 -12.49
CA GLU A 115 4.11 15.57 -13.39
C GLU A 115 3.42 16.38 -14.49
N GLU A 116 2.21 15.97 -14.91
CA GLU A 116 1.52 16.52 -16.07
C GLU A 116 0.08 16.92 -15.72
N SER A 117 -0.42 17.97 -16.36
CA SER A 117 -1.82 18.39 -16.22
C SER A 117 -2.77 17.45 -16.97
N ALA A 118 -4.06 17.49 -16.61
CA ALA A 118 -5.09 16.71 -17.28
C ALA A 118 -5.19 17.04 -18.79
N GLU A 119 -5.05 18.32 -19.15
CA GLU A 119 -5.06 18.79 -20.53
C GLU A 119 -3.87 18.26 -21.33
N GLN A 120 -2.68 18.19 -20.73
CA GLN A 120 -1.50 17.62 -21.39
C GLN A 120 -1.66 16.13 -21.65
N VAL A 121 -2.20 15.39 -20.67
CA VAL A 121 -2.51 13.95 -20.85
C VAL A 121 -3.56 13.77 -21.93
N LYS A 122 -4.63 14.58 -21.94
CA LYS A 122 -5.69 14.53 -22.96
C LYS A 122 -5.15 14.80 -24.37
N ASN A 123 -4.38 15.88 -24.56
CA ASN A 123 -3.78 16.20 -25.86
C ASN A 123 -2.89 15.06 -26.39
N ARG A 124 -2.19 14.35 -25.49
CA ARG A 124 -1.41 13.17 -25.86
C ARG A 124 -2.32 11.99 -26.22
N ALA A 125 -3.36 11.73 -25.44
CA ALA A 125 -4.30 10.65 -25.70
C ALA A 125 -4.95 10.80 -27.09
N GLU A 126 -5.41 12.01 -27.42
CA GLU A 126 -5.97 12.34 -28.74
C GLU A 126 -4.98 12.05 -29.89
N ARG A 127 -3.72 12.47 -29.75
CA ARG A 127 -2.67 12.18 -30.76
C ARG A 127 -2.40 10.69 -30.95
N LEU A 128 -2.54 9.91 -29.89
CA LEU A 128 -2.37 8.45 -29.93
C LEU A 128 -3.64 7.73 -30.37
N SER A 129 -4.74 8.46 -30.62
CA SER A 129 -6.06 7.91 -30.90
C SER A 129 -6.56 6.96 -29.80
N VAL A 130 -6.24 7.31 -28.55
CA VAL A 130 -6.71 6.61 -27.35
C VAL A 130 -7.62 7.56 -26.56
N ASN A 131 -8.73 7.04 -26.03
CA ASN A 131 -9.82 7.82 -25.41
C ASN A 131 -9.45 8.42 -24.06
#